data_AF-A0A5P9PJT7-F1
#
_entry.id   AF-A0A5P9PJT7-F1
#
_cell.length_a   1.000
_cell.length_b   1.000
_cell.length_c   1.000
_cell.angle_alpha   90.00
_cell.angle_beta   90.00
_cell.angle_gamma   90.00
#
_symmetry.space_group_name_H-M   'P 1'
#
loop_
_entity.id
_entity.type
_entity.pdbx_description
1 polymer ?
#
loop_
_entity_poly.entity_id
_entity_poly.type
_entity_poly.pdbx_seq_one_letter_code
_entity_poly.pdbx_strand_id
1 'polypeptide(L)'
;MRMRPMIACVSLFAGALVAVASSTAQAAPTRYEAENSPAVCSGTIDANWSGYSSSGFCNGTNATSGYLQFTVTAAASGTATLGVRFANGTTTARPAGLVVNGAPVQTPSFEGTGAWANWATKTLSVPVNAGANTIRLNPATAAGLPNIDYLDFEAGGTPQPPGGIVGWATQAGGTTGGEGGATVTVSSFADFRTQAQASGARTILVNGSLSGSGTVEISADKTIRGVGAGSGISGTTLNIEDMHPANVIIQNLNIRGVPGNDAIQIENATHVWIDHNTMSSTIENDPDFYDGMLDITHAADYITVSWNVIRDHWKTSLVGHSDGNAGEDRGHLRVTYHHNWFDRTFERSPRVRFGETVHVFNNYYSNVDNNSDSYAIASLMDAGLLVEGNVFENVQQACWSASGYAESDPGRLVARDNSLTDSGPCETGGTVAPIPYGYTADNVTTVKSSVTTGAGAGKL
;
A
#
# COMPACT_ATOMS: atom_id res chain seq x y z
N MET A 1 -52.34 -54.14 28.27
CA MET A 1 -52.46 -53.27 27.08
C MET A 1 -52.39 -51.82 27.53
N ARG A 2 -51.23 -51.16 27.37
CA ARG A 2 -51.04 -49.71 27.19
C ARG A 2 -49.54 -49.44 27.03
N MET A 3 -49.20 -48.95 25.84
CA MET A 3 -47.85 -48.71 25.32
C MET A 3 -47.20 -47.49 26.00
N ARG A 4 -45.89 -47.57 26.25
CA ARG A 4 -45.03 -46.42 26.55
C ARG A 4 -44.41 -45.92 25.22
N PRO A 5 -44.31 -44.61 24.97
CA PRO A 5 -43.70 -44.11 23.75
C PRO A 5 -42.17 -44.15 23.85
N MET A 6 -41.52 -44.70 22.83
CA MET A 6 -40.10 -44.49 22.55
C MET A 6 -39.94 -43.11 21.89
N ILE A 7 -39.10 -42.26 22.47
CA ILE A 7 -38.59 -41.05 21.81
C ILE A 7 -37.34 -41.47 21.03
N ALA A 8 -37.39 -41.35 19.70
CA ALA A 8 -36.25 -41.54 18.83
C ALA A 8 -35.44 -40.25 18.76
N CYS A 9 -34.19 -40.29 19.24
CA CYS A 9 -33.21 -39.23 18.99
C CYS A 9 -32.72 -39.36 17.54
N VAL A 10 -33.04 -38.36 16.71
CA VAL A 10 -32.40 -38.16 15.41
C VAL A 10 -31.25 -37.19 15.63
N SER A 11 -30.02 -37.70 15.69
CA SER A 11 -28.79 -36.91 15.65
C SER A 11 -28.51 -36.48 14.21
N LEU A 12 -28.72 -35.20 13.93
CA LEU A 12 -28.35 -34.57 12.66
C LEU A 12 -26.84 -34.25 12.69
N PHE A 13 -26.03 -35.08 12.03
CA PHE A 13 -24.63 -34.75 11.75
C PHE A 13 -24.58 -33.72 10.61
N ALA A 14 -24.44 -32.44 10.94
CA ALA A 14 -24.05 -31.42 9.98
C ALA A 14 -22.54 -31.52 9.75
N GLY A 15 -22.13 -32.15 8.65
CA GLY A 15 -20.73 -32.12 8.20
C GLY A 15 -20.36 -30.70 7.78
N ALA A 16 -19.50 -30.04 8.55
CA ALA A 16 -18.89 -28.78 8.15
C ALA A 16 -18.01 -29.04 6.92
N LEU A 17 -18.44 -28.56 5.75
CA LEU A 17 -17.61 -28.51 4.56
C LEU A 17 -16.57 -27.41 4.80
N VAL A 18 -15.37 -27.78 5.27
CA VAL A 18 -14.23 -26.86 5.33
C VAL A 18 -13.82 -26.58 3.89
N ALA A 19 -14.27 -25.46 3.34
CA ALA A 19 -13.74 -24.92 2.10
C ALA A 19 -12.28 -24.52 2.36
N VAL A 20 -11.35 -25.42 2.04
CA VAL A 20 -9.93 -25.09 1.99
C VAL A 20 -9.78 -24.10 0.84
N ALA A 21 -9.60 -22.81 1.16
CA ALA A 21 -9.25 -21.81 0.17
C ALA A 21 -7.92 -22.23 -0.44
N SER A 22 -7.96 -22.78 -1.65
CA SER A 22 -6.77 -23.08 -2.42
C SER A 22 -6.07 -21.75 -2.70
N SER A 23 -4.94 -21.52 -2.04
CA SER A 23 -4.04 -20.42 -2.35
C SER A 23 -3.60 -20.58 -3.80
N THR A 24 -4.01 -19.67 -4.66
CA THR A 24 -3.42 -19.56 -5.99
C THR A 24 -1.97 -19.17 -5.80
N ALA A 25 -1.04 -20.09 -6.07
CA ALA A 25 0.37 -19.77 -6.17
C ALA A 25 0.53 -18.67 -7.23
N GLN A 26 0.85 -17.45 -6.78
CA GLN A 26 1.17 -16.33 -7.65
C GLN A 26 2.65 -16.44 -8.01
N ALA A 27 2.92 -16.65 -9.30
CA ALA A 27 4.26 -16.77 -9.83
C ALA A 27 5.03 -15.45 -9.68
N ALA A 28 6.36 -15.52 -9.57
CA ALA A 28 7.23 -14.37 -9.74
C ALA A 28 6.88 -13.62 -11.06
N PRO A 29 7.17 -12.31 -11.16
CA PRO A 29 6.95 -11.56 -12.40
C PRO A 29 7.54 -12.32 -13.57
N THR A 30 6.73 -12.53 -14.61
CA THR A 30 7.18 -13.22 -15.81
C THR A 30 7.94 -12.20 -16.65
N ARG A 31 9.23 -12.44 -16.86
CA ARG A 31 10.05 -11.61 -17.73
C ARG A 31 9.82 -11.92 -19.20
N TYR A 32 9.67 -10.87 -20.00
CA TYR A 32 9.66 -10.91 -21.45
C TYR A 32 10.80 -10.05 -21.97
N GLU A 33 11.85 -10.70 -22.45
CA GLU A 33 13.02 -10.05 -23.06
C GLU A 33 12.60 -9.38 -24.38
N ALA A 34 13.05 -8.13 -24.61
CA ALA A 34 12.63 -7.36 -25.78
C ALA A 34 13.19 -7.92 -27.10
N GLU A 35 14.27 -8.70 -27.03
CA GLU A 35 14.88 -9.36 -28.18
C GLU A 35 14.31 -10.73 -28.52
N ASN A 36 13.44 -11.28 -27.68
CA ASN A 36 12.91 -12.63 -27.86
C ASN A 36 11.43 -12.63 -28.22
N SER A 37 11.02 -13.53 -29.11
CA SER A 37 9.61 -13.81 -29.34
C SER A 37 8.94 -14.22 -28.01
N PRO A 38 7.75 -13.69 -27.67
CA PRO A 38 6.79 -13.03 -28.57
C PRO A 38 6.87 -11.49 -28.62
N ALA A 39 7.99 -10.89 -28.18
CA ALA A 39 8.22 -9.46 -28.37
C ALA A 39 8.51 -9.14 -29.85
N VAL A 40 8.09 -7.95 -30.29
CA VAL A 40 8.33 -7.41 -31.63
C VAL A 40 8.85 -5.98 -31.49
N CYS A 41 10.14 -5.80 -31.77
CA CYS A 41 10.80 -4.50 -31.86
C CYS A 41 10.74 -4.02 -33.32
N SER A 42 10.26 -2.80 -33.56
CA SER A 42 10.26 -2.21 -34.90
C SER A 42 11.63 -1.67 -35.35
N GLY A 43 12.59 -1.62 -34.43
CA GLY A 43 13.96 -1.17 -34.68
C GLY A 43 14.93 -2.34 -34.84
N THR A 44 16.10 -2.23 -34.23
CA THR A 44 17.10 -3.31 -34.21
C THR A 44 17.21 -3.92 -32.83
N ILE A 45 17.64 -5.19 -32.79
CA ILE A 45 18.14 -5.79 -31.56
C ILE A 45 19.64 -5.53 -31.51
N ASP A 46 20.05 -4.77 -30.50
CA ASP A 46 21.44 -4.38 -30.31
C ASP A 46 22.01 -5.02 -29.03
N ALA A 47 23.33 -5.04 -28.92
CA ALA A 47 24.08 -5.60 -27.80
C ALA A 47 25.33 -4.76 -27.44
N ASN A 48 25.37 -3.51 -27.91
CA ASN A 48 26.55 -2.63 -27.90
C ASN A 48 26.70 -1.76 -26.64
N TRP A 49 25.78 -1.86 -25.68
CA TRP A 49 25.89 -1.24 -24.36
C TRP A 49 25.93 -2.32 -23.28
N SER A 50 26.66 -2.14 -22.19
CA SER A 50 26.66 -3.13 -21.09
C SER A 50 25.42 -3.00 -20.20
N GLY A 51 25.09 -4.04 -19.44
CA GLY A 51 24.08 -3.99 -18.37
C GLY A 51 22.67 -4.47 -18.72
N TYR A 52 22.39 -4.78 -19.99
CA TYR A 52 21.16 -5.45 -20.44
C TYR A 52 21.09 -6.92 -19.97
N SER A 53 19.93 -7.56 -20.00
CA SER A 53 19.76 -8.98 -19.69
C SER A 53 19.80 -9.85 -20.94
N SER A 54 20.06 -11.15 -20.75
CA SER A 54 20.02 -12.12 -21.85
C SER A 54 21.01 -11.75 -22.97
N SER A 55 20.56 -11.43 -24.19
CA SER A 55 21.39 -11.44 -25.40
C SER A 55 21.36 -10.14 -26.18
N GLY A 56 20.46 -9.22 -25.84
CA GLY A 56 20.40 -7.89 -26.42
C GLY A 56 19.29 -7.06 -25.82
N PHE A 57 18.92 -5.99 -26.50
CA PHE A 57 17.81 -5.11 -26.15
C PHE A 57 17.21 -4.50 -27.43
N CYS A 58 15.97 -4.05 -27.35
CA CYS A 58 15.34 -3.32 -28.45
C CYS A 58 15.87 -1.87 -28.51
N ASN A 59 16.57 -1.55 -29.60
CA ASN A 59 16.88 -0.18 -30.00
C ASN A 59 15.80 0.29 -30.98
N GLY A 60 14.80 1.00 -30.45
CA GLY A 60 13.65 1.45 -31.23
C GLY A 60 14.02 2.43 -32.35
N THR A 61 13.27 2.39 -33.47
CA THR A 61 13.43 3.36 -34.55
C THR A 61 13.21 4.79 -34.03
N ASN A 62 14.09 5.73 -34.38
CA ASN A 62 13.93 7.17 -34.11
C ASN A 62 12.84 7.78 -35.02
N ALA A 63 11.58 7.41 -34.77
CA ALA A 63 10.41 7.88 -35.48
C ALA A 63 9.15 7.66 -34.64
N THR A 64 8.12 8.48 -34.84
CA THR A 64 6.78 8.28 -34.22
C THR A 64 6.07 7.02 -34.73
N SER A 65 6.50 6.46 -35.87
CA SER A 65 6.00 5.21 -36.41
C SER A 65 6.65 3.96 -35.79
N GLY A 66 7.69 4.12 -34.97
CA GLY A 66 8.33 3.01 -34.27
C GLY A 66 7.41 2.38 -33.22
N TYR A 67 7.76 1.18 -32.76
CA TYR A 67 7.08 0.54 -31.63
C TYR A 67 7.90 -0.61 -31.03
N LEU A 68 7.57 -0.96 -29.80
CA LEU A 68 7.90 -2.24 -29.19
C LEU A 68 6.60 -2.84 -28.65
N GLN A 69 6.33 -4.09 -28.99
CA GLN A 69 5.14 -4.80 -28.54
C GLN A 69 5.52 -6.13 -27.89
N PHE A 70 5.04 -6.36 -26.68
CA PHE A 70 5.10 -7.64 -25.99
C PHE A 70 3.75 -8.35 -26.10
N THR A 71 3.78 -9.68 -26.11
CA THR A 71 2.58 -10.51 -25.87
C THR A 71 2.76 -11.23 -24.55
N VAL A 72 1.92 -10.89 -23.57
CA VAL A 72 1.98 -11.40 -22.20
C VAL A 72 0.75 -12.26 -21.91
N THR A 73 0.87 -13.23 -21.01
CA THR A 73 -0.26 -14.10 -20.64
C THR A 73 -0.68 -13.85 -19.19
N ALA A 74 -1.95 -13.50 -18.99
CA ALA A 74 -2.55 -13.34 -17.67
C ALA A 74 -3.46 -14.54 -17.35
N ALA A 75 -3.38 -15.09 -16.13
CA ALA A 75 -4.22 -16.22 -15.72
C ALA A 75 -5.71 -15.82 -15.58
N ALA A 76 -5.99 -14.57 -15.27
CA ALA A 76 -7.32 -13.99 -15.14
C ALA A 76 -7.33 -12.55 -15.70
N SER A 77 -8.51 -12.03 -16.00
CA SER A 77 -8.69 -10.61 -16.28
C SER A 77 -8.52 -9.80 -15.01
N GLY A 78 -7.99 -8.59 -15.11
CA GLY A 78 -7.75 -7.70 -13.98
C GLY A 78 -6.76 -6.62 -14.35
N THR A 79 -5.97 -6.17 -13.39
CA THR A 79 -4.81 -5.34 -13.66
C THR A 79 -3.54 -6.21 -13.71
N ALA A 80 -2.52 -5.67 -14.34
CA ALA A 80 -1.16 -6.16 -14.22
C ALA A 80 -0.20 -5.01 -13.91
N THR A 81 0.82 -5.30 -13.11
CA THR A 81 2.00 -4.44 -12.97
C THR A 81 3.00 -4.78 -14.07
N LEU A 82 3.52 -3.76 -14.74
CA LEU A 82 4.60 -3.82 -15.72
C LEU A 82 5.85 -3.17 -15.14
N GLY A 83 7.01 -3.83 -15.22
CA GLY A 83 8.32 -3.23 -15.03
C GLY A 83 9.03 -3.11 -16.38
N VAL A 84 9.06 -1.92 -16.99
CA VAL A 84 9.75 -1.67 -18.25
C VAL A 84 11.19 -1.26 -17.95
N ARG A 85 12.16 -2.12 -18.22
CA ARG A 85 13.58 -1.76 -18.05
C ARG A 85 14.11 -1.08 -19.30
N PHE A 86 14.66 0.12 -19.13
CA PHE A 86 15.04 0.99 -20.23
C PHE A 86 16.36 1.74 -19.96
N ALA A 87 16.99 2.20 -21.04
CA ALA A 87 18.11 3.13 -21.01
C ALA A 87 17.85 4.29 -21.98
N ASN A 88 18.05 5.52 -21.50
CA ASN A 88 17.99 6.74 -22.31
C ASN A 88 19.26 7.55 -22.03
N GLY A 89 20.29 7.36 -22.83
CA GLY A 89 21.57 8.06 -22.64
C GLY A 89 21.54 9.55 -23.00
N THR A 90 20.37 10.13 -23.28
CA THR A 90 20.21 11.55 -23.56
C THR A 90 19.65 12.29 -22.34
N THR A 91 19.65 13.62 -22.36
CA THR A 91 19.01 14.45 -21.32
C THR A 91 17.54 14.76 -21.60
N THR A 92 17.02 14.39 -22.77
CA THR A 92 15.64 14.66 -23.18
C THR A 92 14.79 13.41 -22.97
N ALA A 93 13.65 13.57 -22.28
CA ALA A 93 12.71 12.49 -22.06
C ALA A 93 12.17 11.93 -23.39
N ARG A 94 11.93 10.62 -23.43
CA ARG A 94 11.33 9.92 -24.58
C ARG A 94 9.95 9.38 -24.20
N PRO A 95 8.89 10.22 -24.22
CA PRO A 95 7.55 9.75 -23.88
C PRO A 95 7.03 8.73 -24.91
N ALA A 96 6.25 7.76 -24.44
CA ALA A 96 5.64 6.75 -25.29
C ALA A 96 4.17 6.52 -24.91
N GLY A 97 3.28 6.45 -25.90
CA GLY A 97 1.91 5.99 -25.71
C GLY A 97 1.89 4.48 -25.42
N LEU A 98 1.33 4.11 -24.29
CA LEU A 98 1.09 2.73 -23.88
C LEU A 98 -0.30 2.30 -24.34
N VAL A 99 -0.33 1.25 -25.16
CA VAL A 99 -1.54 0.66 -25.73
C VAL A 99 -1.64 -0.78 -25.28
N VAL A 100 -2.79 -1.18 -24.75
CA VAL A 100 -3.05 -2.56 -24.32
C VAL A 100 -4.24 -3.11 -25.07
N ASN A 101 -4.06 -4.26 -25.73
CA ASN A 101 -5.10 -4.90 -26.56
C ASN A 101 -5.70 -3.94 -27.61
N GLY A 102 -4.87 -3.04 -28.15
CA GLY A 102 -5.29 -2.02 -29.12
C GLY A 102 -5.94 -0.76 -28.53
N ALA A 103 -6.21 -0.72 -27.21
CA ALA A 103 -6.76 0.44 -26.52
C ALA A 103 -5.64 1.28 -25.86
N PRO A 104 -5.60 2.61 -26.08
CA PRO A 104 -4.68 3.49 -25.34
C PRO A 104 -4.97 3.46 -23.83
N VAL A 105 -3.92 3.41 -23.01
CA VAL A 105 -4.03 3.35 -21.55
C VAL A 105 -3.41 4.60 -20.90
N GLN A 106 -2.17 4.94 -21.25
CA GLN A 106 -1.42 6.05 -20.65
C GLN A 106 -0.26 6.47 -21.56
N THR A 107 0.42 7.58 -21.24
CA THR A 107 1.61 8.07 -21.98
C THR A 107 2.80 8.24 -21.02
N PRO A 108 3.46 7.15 -20.60
CA PRO A 108 4.63 7.25 -19.72
C PRO A 108 5.77 8.06 -20.34
N SER A 109 6.44 8.85 -19.49
CA SER A 109 7.70 9.51 -19.81
C SER A 109 8.89 8.65 -19.40
N PHE A 110 9.88 8.54 -20.30
CA PHE A 110 11.14 7.82 -20.06
C PHE A 110 12.29 8.81 -20.01
N GLU A 111 12.67 9.20 -18.79
CA GLU A 111 13.70 10.22 -18.51
C GLU A 111 15.11 9.79 -18.87
N GLY A 112 16.05 10.73 -18.91
CA GLY A 112 17.47 10.41 -19.15
C GLY A 112 18.06 9.54 -18.04
N THR A 113 18.71 8.43 -18.38
CA THR A 113 19.43 7.54 -17.44
C THR A 113 20.91 7.91 -17.28
N GLY A 114 21.34 9.03 -17.89
CA GLY A 114 22.70 9.57 -17.83
C GLY A 114 23.68 8.92 -18.80
N ALA A 115 23.53 7.64 -19.13
CA ALA A 115 24.30 6.94 -20.16
C ALA A 115 23.50 5.77 -20.73
N TRP A 116 23.81 5.34 -21.95
CA TRP A 116 23.15 4.19 -22.59
C TRP A 116 23.47 2.83 -21.95
N ALA A 117 24.52 2.76 -21.13
CA ALA A 117 24.84 1.60 -20.28
C ALA A 117 24.17 1.65 -18.90
N ASN A 118 23.49 2.74 -18.56
CA ASN A 118 22.74 2.89 -17.31
C ASN A 118 21.27 2.54 -17.57
N TRP A 119 20.80 1.52 -16.87
CA TRP A 119 19.45 0.99 -17.00
C TRP A 119 18.61 1.36 -15.79
N ALA A 120 17.39 1.82 -16.02
CA ALA A 120 16.38 2.08 -15.00
C ALA A 120 15.11 1.28 -15.30
N THR A 121 14.25 1.10 -14.31
CA THR A 121 12.96 0.42 -14.50
C THR A 121 11.83 1.42 -14.27
N LYS A 122 10.91 1.52 -15.24
CA LYS A 122 9.66 2.27 -15.08
C LYS A 122 8.53 1.29 -14.75
N THR A 123 7.89 1.47 -13.60
CA THR A 123 6.74 0.67 -13.18
C THR A 123 5.45 1.30 -13.68
N LEU A 124 4.56 0.49 -14.25
CA LEU A 124 3.30 0.92 -14.88
C LEU A 124 2.18 -0.07 -14.54
N SER A 125 0.95 0.41 -14.35
CA SER A 125 -0.23 -0.44 -14.15
C SER A 125 -1.10 -0.45 -15.41
N VAL A 126 -1.59 -1.62 -15.83
CA VAL A 126 -2.41 -1.77 -17.04
C VAL A 126 -3.56 -2.77 -16.88
N PRO A 127 -4.74 -2.52 -17.49
CA PRO A 127 -5.80 -3.52 -17.54
C PRO A 127 -5.42 -4.67 -18.48
N VAL A 128 -5.71 -5.91 -18.09
CA VAL A 128 -5.49 -7.13 -18.88
C VAL A 128 -6.73 -8.02 -18.87
N ASN A 129 -6.93 -8.76 -19.96
CA ASN A 129 -7.91 -9.83 -20.08
C ASN A 129 -7.29 -11.16 -19.63
N ALA A 130 -8.13 -12.14 -19.26
CA ALA A 130 -7.65 -13.51 -19.10
C ALA A 130 -7.08 -14.02 -20.44
N GLY A 131 -5.94 -14.69 -20.40
CA GLY A 131 -5.22 -15.18 -21.58
C GLY A 131 -4.20 -14.16 -22.12
N ALA A 132 -3.99 -14.18 -23.44
CA ALA A 132 -2.98 -13.37 -24.10
C ALA A 132 -3.39 -11.90 -24.18
N ASN A 133 -2.45 -11.00 -23.90
CA ASN A 133 -2.61 -9.56 -23.98
C ASN A 133 -1.45 -8.95 -24.76
N THR A 134 -1.72 -7.94 -25.58
CA THR A 134 -0.66 -7.16 -26.24
C THR A 134 -0.36 -5.91 -25.43
N ILE A 135 0.91 -5.68 -25.11
CA ILE A 135 1.41 -4.49 -24.42
C ILE A 135 2.33 -3.76 -25.39
N ARG A 136 1.92 -2.58 -25.86
CA ARG A 136 2.63 -1.86 -26.92
C ARG A 136 3.03 -0.46 -26.48
N LEU A 137 4.29 -0.11 -26.70
CA LEU A 137 4.83 1.24 -26.53
C LEU A 137 5.04 1.88 -27.90
N ASN A 138 4.42 3.04 -28.12
CA ASN A 138 4.53 3.85 -29.34
C ASN A 138 5.24 5.17 -29.00
N PRO A 139 6.36 5.55 -29.64
CA PRO A 139 6.99 6.84 -29.42
C PRO A 139 6.02 8.01 -29.63
N ALA A 140 5.97 8.94 -28.68
CA ALA A 140 5.20 10.16 -28.83
C ALA A 140 5.97 11.25 -29.61
N THR A 141 7.27 11.06 -29.85
CA THR A 141 8.13 12.02 -30.55
C THR A 141 8.98 11.35 -31.63
N ALA A 142 9.55 12.17 -32.53
CA ALA A 142 10.48 11.69 -33.56
C ALA A 142 11.80 11.14 -32.99
N ALA A 143 12.07 11.33 -31.69
CA ALA A 143 13.24 10.75 -31.06
C ALA A 143 13.13 9.23 -30.87
N GLY A 144 11.95 8.62 -31.02
CA GLY A 144 11.76 7.17 -30.83
C GLY A 144 11.64 6.74 -29.36
N LEU A 145 11.61 5.43 -29.13
CA LEU A 145 11.64 4.84 -27.78
C LEU A 145 13.05 4.98 -27.16
N PRO A 146 13.19 4.92 -25.83
CA PRO A 146 14.49 4.56 -25.23
C PRO A 146 14.92 3.15 -25.68
N ASN A 147 16.15 2.76 -25.37
CA ASN A 147 16.53 1.34 -25.45
C ASN A 147 15.71 0.60 -24.39
N ILE A 148 15.06 -0.51 -24.77
CA ILE A 148 14.25 -1.30 -23.84
C ILE A 148 14.81 -2.71 -23.79
N ASP A 149 15.16 -3.14 -22.59
CA ASP A 149 15.78 -4.43 -22.29
C ASP A 149 14.70 -5.52 -22.17
N TYR A 150 13.80 -5.36 -21.19
CA TYR A 150 12.71 -6.31 -20.96
C TYR A 150 11.47 -5.64 -20.39
N LEU A 151 10.39 -6.42 -20.37
CA LEU A 151 9.16 -6.18 -19.63
C LEU A 151 8.98 -7.28 -18.57
N ASP A 152 9.07 -6.92 -17.29
CA ASP A 152 8.57 -7.79 -16.22
C ASP A 152 7.06 -7.62 -16.09
N PHE A 153 6.32 -8.72 -16.12
CA PHE A 153 4.85 -8.72 -16.12
C PHE A 153 4.30 -9.53 -14.95
N GLU A 154 3.47 -8.91 -14.14
CA GLU A 154 2.77 -9.55 -13.03
C GLU A 154 1.25 -9.35 -13.18
N ALA A 155 0.55 -10.39 -13.66
CA ALA A 155 -0.91 -10.43 -13.69
C ALA A 155 -1.46 -10.92 -12.34
N GLY A 156 -2.51 -10.27 -11.85
CA GLY A 156 -3.03 -10.50 -10.50
C GLY A 156 -2.48 -9.52 -9.47
N GLY A 157 -1.61 -8.60 -9.90
CA GLY A 157 -1.61 -7.28 -9.29
C GLY A 157 -2.86 -6.56 -9.76
N THR A 158 -3.89 -6.52 -8.94
CA THR A 158 -4.78 -5.36 -8.83
C THR A 158 -4.05 -4.02 -9.17
N PRO A 159 -4.78 -3.00 -9.60
CA PRO A 159 -4.19 -1.69 -9.78
C PRO A 159 -3.86 -1.13 -8.40
N GLN A 160 -2.68 -0.51 -8.24
CA GLN A 160 -2.62 0.68 -7.40
C GLN A 160 -3.88 1.48 -7.75
N PRO A 161 -4.73 1.80 -6.77
CA PRO A 161 -6.10 2.26 -6.98
C PRO A 161 -6.12 3.27 -8.12
N PRO A 162 -7.07 3.17 -9.07
CA PRO A 162 -7.05 4.05 -10.24
C PRO A 162 -6.92 5.52 -9.77
N GLY A 163 -5.75 6.12 -9.98
CA GLY A 163 -5.44 7.47 -9.47
C GLY A 163 -4.04 7.68 -8.85
N GLY A 164 -3.31 6.62 -8.47
CA GLY A 164 -2.02 6.80 -7.81
C GLY A 164 -2.15 7.04 -6.29
N ILE A 165 -1.13 7.60 -5.66
CA ILE A 165 -1.17 7.98 -4.24
C ILE A 165 -2.14 9.16 -4.07
N VAL A 166 -3.01 9.11 -3.06
CA VAL A 166 -3.94 10.20 -2.71
C VAL A 166 -3.71 10.55 -1.26
N GLY A 167 -3.62 11.83 -0.93
CA GLY A 167 -3.44 12.25 0.45
C GLY A 167 -2.21 13.10 0.69
N TRP A 168 -1.87 13.27 1.97
CA TRP A 168 -0.78 14.12 2.43
C TRP A 168 0.59 13.71 1.90
N ALA A 169 0.82 12.44 1.61
CA ALA A 169 2.09 11.96 1.03
C ALA A 169 2.29 12.39 -0.44
N THR A 170 1.28 13.02 -1.07
CA THR A 170 1.40 13.67 -2.39
C THR A 170 1.88 15.12 -2.32
N GLN A 171 1.80 15.72 -1.14
CA GLN A 171 2.06 17.14 -0.96
C GLN A 171 3.56 17.40 -0.80
N ALA A 172 3.94 18.68 -0.89
CA ALA A 172 5.30 19.15 -0.59
C ALA A 172 6.48 18.43 -1.28
N GLY A 173 6.25 17.84 -2.46
CA GLY A 173 7.27 17.10 -3.22
C GLY A 173 6.86 15.67 -3.54
N GLY A 174 5.87 15.13 -2.82
CA GLY A 174 5.32 13.81 -3.06
C GLY A 174 6.20 12.67 -2.55
N THR A 175 5.71 11.44 -2.71
CA THR A 175 6.39 10.22 -2.26
C THR A 175 6.58 9.29 -3.46
N THR A 176 7.83 9.02 -3.81
CA THR A 176 8.24 8.17 -4.95
C THR A 176 9.00 6.92 -4.51
N GLY A 177 9.40 6.83 -3.25
CA GLY A 177 10.11 5.69 -2.70
C GLY A 177 11.46 5.48 -3.38
N GLY A 178 11.70 4.24 -3.83
CA GLY A 178 12.93 3.82 -4.49
C GLY A 178 12.98 4.08 -6.00
N GLU A 179 12.12 4.94 -6.56
CA GLU A 179 12.13 5.27 -7.99
C GLU A 179 13.51 5.81 -8.43
N GLY A 180 13.97 5.41 -9.62
CA GLY A 180 15.30 5.74 -10.14
C GLY A 180 16.45 4.94 -9.50
N GLY A 181 16.14 4.13 -8.49
CA GLY A 181 17.07 3.26 -7.78
C GLY A 181 17.21 1.85 -8.34
N ALA A 182 18.08 1.06 -7.70
CA ALA A 182 18.23 -0.36 -8.02
C ALA A 182 16.99 -1.15 -7.58
N THR A 183 16.52 -2.07 -8.42
CA THR A 183 15.52 -3.07 -8.01
C THR A 183 16.24 -4.35 -7.58
N VAL A 184 15.97 -4.80 -6.35
CA VAL A 184 16.56 -6.01 -5.76
C VAL A 184 15.45 -6.92 -5.27
N THR A 185 15.62 -8.24 -5.39
CA THR A 185 14.69 -9.22 -4.81
C THR A 185 15.38 -9.90 -3.64
N VAL A 186 14.74 -9.86 -2.47
CA VAL A 186 15.25 -10.45 -1.23
C VAL A 186 14.37 -11.64 -0.83
N SER A 187 15.02 -12.74 -0.43
CA SER A 187 14.33 -13.97 0.02
C SER A 187 14.82 -14.45 1.40
N SER A 188 15.66 -13.65 2.05
CA SER A 188 16.12 -13.87 3.42
C SER A 188 16.03 -12.58 4.23
N PHE A 189 15.80 -12.71 5.53
CA PHE A 189 15.72 -11.57 6.43
C PHE A 189 17.03 -10.78 6.51
N ALA A 190 18.17 -11.47 6.47
CA ALA A 190 19.50 -10.82 6.52
C ALA A 190 19.76 -9.94 5.29
N ASP A 191 19.35 -10.41 4.10
CA ASP A 191 19.44 -9.63 2.87
C ASP A 191 18.43 -8.48 2.88
N PHE A 192 17.17 -8.72 3.28
CA PHE A 192 16.17 -7.67 3.46
C PHE A 192 16.69 -6.52 4.33
N ARG A 193 17.21 -6.84 5.53
CA ARG A 193 17.79 -5.86 6.45
C ARG A 193 18.91 -5.06 5.78
N THR A 194 19.80 -5.76 5.08
CA THR A 194 20.94 -5.15 4.38
C THR A 194 20.47 -4.18 3.30
N GLN A 195 19.47 -4.55 2.50
CA GLN A 195 18.92 -3.70 1.44
C GLN A 195 18.14 -2.50 1.99
N ALA A 196 17.36 -2.68 3.06
CA ALA A 196 16.57 -1.62 3.69
C ALA A 196 17.47 -0.51 4.29
N GLN A 197 18.60 -0.93 4.87
CA GLN A 197 19.58 -0.03 5.49
C GLN A 197 20.59 0.56 4.49
N ALA A 198 20.59 0.10 3.24
CA ALA A 198 21.59 0.52 2.27
C ALA A 198 21.31 1.93 1.74
N SER A 199 22.38 2.70 1.52
CA SER A 199 22.28 4.03 0.94
C SER A 199 21.76 4.01 -0.51
N GLY A 200 21.14 5.13 -0.89
CA GLY A 200 20.59 5.39 -2.21
C GLY A 200 19.22 4.76 -2.45
N ALA A 201 18.55 5.24 -3.50
CA ALA A 201 17.23 4.76 -3.87
C ALA A 201 17.22 3.26 -4.18
N ARG A 202 16.27 2.51 -3.61
CA ARG A 202 16.07 1.08 -3.91
C ARG A 202 14.62 0.64 -3.88
N THR A 203 14.24 -0.16 -4.87
CA THR A 203 13.03 -0.97 -4.84
C THR A 203 13.41 -2.38 -4.35
N ILE A 204 12.92 -2.75 -3.18
CA ILE A 204 13.19 -4.02 -2.50
C ILE A 204 11.95 -4.89 -2.62
N LEU A 205 12.02 -5.88 -3.51
CA LEU A 205 11.00 -6.88 -3.71
C LEU A 205 11.19 -8.00 -2.68
N VAL A 206 10.33 -8.04 -1.67
CA VAL A 206 10.32 -9.08 -0.64
C VAL A 206 9.62 -10.31 -1.20
N ASN A 207 10.35 -11.41 -1.38
CA ASN A 207 9.81 -12.66 -1.92
C ASN A 207 9.74 -13.73 -0.82
N GLY A 208 8.53 -13.95 -0.31
CA GLY A 208 8.24 -14.90 0.75
C GLY A 208 8.07 -14.25 2.13
N SER A 209 7.85 -15.09 3.13
CA SER A 209 7.67 -14.67 4.53
C SER A 209 9.02 -14.65 5.24
N LEU A 210 9.55 -13.46 5.50
CA LEU A 210 10.84 -13.26 6.14
C LEU A 210 10.65 -13.03 7.64
N SER A 211 11.29 -13.85 8.47
CA SER A 211 11.25 -13.69 9.92
C SER A 211 12.62 -13.32 10.47
N GLY A 212 12.64 -12.38 11.42
CA GLY A 212 13.83 -11.91 12.09
C GLY A 212 13.57 -11.46 13.51
N SER A 213 14.47 -10.60 14.02
CA SER A 213 14.42 -10.07 15.39
C SER A 213 15.03 -8.67 15.46
N GLY A 214 14.58 -7.85 16.41
CA GLY A 214 15.11 -6.51 16.66
C GLY A 214 14.47 -5.46 15.76
N THR A 215 15.21 -4.40 15.45
CA THR A 215 14.75 -3.30 14.58
C THR A 215 15.45 -3.39 13.23
N VAL A 216 14.73 -3.05 12.16
CA VAL A 216 15.29 -2.81 10.83
C VAL A 216 15.12 -1.33 10.54
N GLU A 217 16.25 -0.62 10.51
CA GLU A 217 16.30 0.78 10.08
C GLU A 217 16.04 0.85 8.57
N ILE A 218 15.06 1.63 8.17
CA ILE A 218 14.76 1.90 6.77
C ILE A 218 15.37 3.27 6.44
N SER A 219 16.41 3.25 5.62
CA SER A 219 17.02 4.49 5.11
C SER A 219 16.12 5.16 4.07
N ALA A 220 16.42 6.41 3.73
CA ALA A 220 15.64 7.18 2.76
C ALA A 220 15.58 6.53 1.36
N ASP A 221 14.58 6.94 0.57
CA ASP A 221 14.35 6.53 -0.83
C ASP A 221 14.16 5.02 -1.00
N LYS A 222 13.18 4.46 -0.29
CA LYS A 222 12.91 3.02 -0.33
C LYS A 222 11.50 2.72 -0.79
N THR A 223 11.37 1.72 -1.66
CA THR A 223 10.11 1.01 -1.88
C THR A 223 10.32 -0.41 -1.41
N ILE A 224 9.69 -0.80 -0.31
CA ILE A 224 9.68 -2.18 0.18
C ILE A 224 8.35 -2.79 -0.21
N ARG A 225 8.37 -3.73 -1.16
CA ARG A 225 7.15 -4.29 -1.75
C ARG A 225 7.14 -5.81 -1.69
N GLY A 226 6.08 -6.39 -1.16
CA GLY A 226 5.86 -7.85 -1.22
C GLY A 226 5.61 -8.34 -2.65
N VAL A 227 6.20 -9.49 -3.00
CA VAL A 227 5.94 -10.21 -4.25
C VAL A 227 4.77 -11.16 -4.02
N GLY A 228 3.62 -10.86 -4.62
CA GLY A 228 2.39 -11.62 -4.43
C GLY A 228 1.85 -11.63 -2.99
N ALA A 229 0.75 -12.36 -2.79
CA ALA A 229 -0.03 -12.36 -1.53
C ALA A 229 0.66 -13.01 -0.32
N GLY A 230 1.70 -13.83 -0.55
CA GLY A 230 2.37 -14.60 0.50
C GLY A 230 3.61 -13.93 1.09
N SER A 231 3.96 -12.74 0.61
CA SER A 231 5.17 -12.04 1.05
C SER A 231 4.92 -11.24 2.32
N GLY A 232 5.90 -11.23 3.23
CA GLY A 232 5.69 -10.65 4.54
C GLY A 232 6.94 -10.57 5.40
N ILE A 233 6.82 -9.85 6.50
CA ILE A 233 7.89 -9.60 7.48
C ILE A 233 7.33 -9.84 8.89
N SER A 234 8.07 -10.57 9.72
CA SER A 234 7.69 -10.85 11.11
C SER A 234 8.87 -10.80 12.08
N GLY A 235 8.56 -10.55 13.35
CA GLY A 235 9.52 -10.59 14.46
C GLY A 235 10.44 -9.37 14.55
N THR A 236 10.29 -8.37 13.67
CA THR A 236 11.09 -7.15 13.66
C THR A 236 10.19 -5.93 13.60
N THR A 237 10.65 -4.84 14.20
CA THR A 237 10.10 -3.49 13.97
C THR A 237 10.70 -2.92 12.68
N LEU A 238 9.87 -2.29 11.86
CA LEU A 238 10.29 -1.49 10.71
C LEU A 238 10.35 -0.01 11.13
N ASN A 239 11.56 0.53 11.23
CA ASN A 239 11.78 1.88 11.74
C ASN A 239 12.11 2.87 10.61
N ILE A 240 11.38 3.99 10.55
CA ILE A 240 11.63 5.10 9.63
C ILE A 240 11.79 6.34 10.51
N GLU A 241 13.04 6.71 10.81
CA GLU A 241 13.34 7.78 11.76
C GLU A 241 14.22 8.90 11.19
N ASP A 242 14.03 10.13 11.67
CA ASP A 242 14.95 11.28 11.49
C ASP A 242 15.29 11.63 10.02
N MET A 243 14.29 11.63 9.12
CA MET A 243 14.49 11.89 7.68
C MET A 243 13.44 12.81 7.05
N HIS A 244 13.92 13.91 6.42
CA HIS A 244 13.08 14.98 5.88
C HIS A 244 13.49 15.41 4.46
N PRO A 245 13.07 14.71 3.39
CA PRO A 245 12.15 13.59 3.37
C PRO A 245 12.80 12.23 3.66
N ALA A 246 12.01 11.31 4.20
CA ALA A 246 12.32 9.89 4.20
C ALA A 246 12.04 9.30 2.81
N ASN A 247 10.93 9.69 2.17
CA ASN A 247 10.54 9.20 0.85
C ASN A 247 10.49 7.66 0.83
N VAL A 248 9.59 7.08 1.63
CA VAL A 248 9.49 5.62 1.83
C VAL A 248 8.10 5.11 1.46
N ILE A 249 8.07 3.97 0.77
CA ILE A 249 6.86 3.21 0.45
C ILE A 249 6.99 1.82 1.06
N ILE A 250 6.03 1.41 1.88
CA ILE A 250 5.88 0.03 2.38
C ILE A 250 4.58 -0.52 1.80
N GLN A 251 4.68 -1.56 0.98
CA GLN A 251 3.56 -2.00 0.15
C GLN A 251 3.41 -3.52 0.05
N ASN A 252 2.17 -4.01 0.02
CA ASN A 252 1.88 -5.42 -0.30
C ASN A 252 2.47 -6.48 0.64
N LEU A 253 2.68 -6.15 1.91
CA LEU A 253 3.30 -7.06 2.87
C LEU A 253 2.29 -7.59 3.87
N ASN A 254 2.45 -8.86 4.24
CA ASN A 254 1.90 -9.38 5.49
C ASN A 254 2.86 -9.01 6.63
N ILE A 255 2.44 -8.18 7.56
CA ILE A 255 3.25 -7.68 8.68
C ILE A 255 2.65 -8.18 9.98
N ARG A 256 3.51 -8.70 10.87
CA ARG A 256 3.11 -9.20 12.19
C ARG A 256 3.53 -8.25 13.30
N GLY A 257 2.64 -8.07 14.28
CA GLY A 257 2.97 -7.35 15.52
C GLY A 257 4.20 -7.93 16.21
N VAL A 258 4.95 -7.06 16.88
CA VAL A 258 6.22 -7.40 17.55
C VAL A 258 6.01 -7.35 19.06
N PRO A 259 6.34 -8.41 19.82
CA PRO A 259 6.14 -8.36 21.27
C PRO A 259 6.88 -7.17 21.90
N GLY A 260 6.15 -6.37 22.68
CA GLY A 260 6.65 -5.18 23.37
C GLY A 260 7.16 -4.04 22.49
N ASN A 261 6.91 -4.03 21.18
CA ASN A 261 7.35 -2.98 20.26
C ASN A 261 6.30 -2.76 19.17
N ASP A 262 6.43 -1.65 18.45
CA ASP A 262 5.59 -1.37 17.28
C ASP A 262 5.98 -2.23 16.09
N ALA A 263 5.03 -2.54 15.21
CA ALA A 263 5.36 -3.24 13.96
C ALA A 263 6.00 -2.29 12.93
N ILE A 264 5.44 -1.08 12.79
CA ILE A 264 5.99 0.01 11.99
C ILE A 264 5.99 1.26 12.87
N GLN A 265 7.13 1.93 12.95
CA GLN A 265 7.26 3.23 13.61
C GLN A 265 7.82 4.26 12.62
N ILE A 266 7.20 5.44 12.61
CA ILE A 266 7.54 6.57 11.75
C ILE A 266 7.74 7.77 12.67
N GLU A 267 8.98 8.14 12.93
CA GLU A 267 9.35 9.10 13.97
C GLU A 267 10.17 10.23 13.34
N ASN A 268 9.72 11.47 13.43
CA ASN A 268 10.47 12.60 12.85
C ASN A 268 10.87 12.36 11.38
N ALA A 269 9.94 11.79 10.62
CA ALA A 269 10.15 11.39 9.23
C ALA A 269 9.01 11.88 8.35
N THR A 270 9.32 12.23 7.09
CA THR A 270 8.29 12.74 6.16
C THR A 270 8.23 12.04 4.82
N HIS A 271 7.06 12.15 4.18
CA HIS A 271 6.78 11.56 2.85
C HIS A 271 6.85 10.03 2.90
N VAL A 272 5.88 9.43 3.60
CA VAL A 272 5.76 7.98 3.75
C VAL A 272 4.40 7.50 3.26
N TRP A 273 4.40 6.39 2.53
CA TRP A 273 3.19 5.74 2.04
C TRP A 273 3.12 4.28 2.47
N ILE A 274 2.11 3.95 3.27
CA ILE A 274 1.82 2.60 3.76
C ILE A 274 0.60 2.08 3.01
N ASP A 275 0.80 1.12 2.11
CA ASP A 275 -0.22 0.76 1.12
C ASP A 275 -0.43 -0.75 0.91
N HIS A 276 -1.67 -1.22 0.81
CA HIS A 276 -1.97 -2.64 0.51
C HIS A 276 -1.27 -3.65 1.44
N ASN A 277 -1.00 -3.30 2.69
CA ASN A 277 -0.42 -4.23 3.65
C ASN A 277 -1.51 -4.95 4.44
N THR A 278 -1.26 -6.19 4.83
CA THR A 278 -2.08 -6.91 5.82
C THR A 278 -1.29 -6.98 7.12
N MET A 279 -1.76 -6.30 8.14
CA MET A 279 -1.13 -6.14 9.44
C MET A 279 -1.95 -6.85 10.52
N SER A 280 -1.33 -7.68 11.35
CA SER A 280 -2.06 -8.42 12.40
C SER A 280 -1.20 -8.89 13.56
N SER A 281 -1.80 -9.06 14.74
CA SER A 281 -1.19 -9.83 15.83
C SER A 281 -2.19 -10.84 16.43
N THR A 282 -2.71 -10.56 17.62
CA THR A 282 -3.82 -11.24 18.28
C THR A 282 -4.40 -10.32 19.36
N ILE A 283 -5.71 -10.44 19.62
CA ILE A 283 -6.41 -9.80 20.73
C ILE A 283 -6.52 -10.71 21.97
N GLU A 284 -6.06 -11.96 21.88
CA GLU A 284 -6.20 -12.96 22.96
C GLU A 284 -5.15 -12.80 24.06
N ASN A 285 -4.08 -12.05 23.78
CA ASN A 285 -3.05 -11.73 24.76
C ASN A 285 -3.42 -10.45 25.53
N ASP A 286 -2.66 -10.20 26.59
CA ASP A 286 -2.65 -8.92 27.29
C ASP A 286 -2.52 -7.74 26.29
N PRO A 287 -3.25 -6.62 26.49
CA PRO A 287 -3.21 -5.47 25.58
C PRO A 287 -1.82 -4.90 25.32
N ASP A 288 -0.88 -5.07 26.27
CA ASP A 288 0.49 -4.58 26.17
C ASP A 288 1.51 -5.65 25.77
N PHE A 289 1.07 -6.89 25.49
CA PHE A 289 1.97 -7.91 24.96
C PHE A 289 2.55 -7.51 23.60
N TYR A 290 1.72 -6.91 22.74
CA TYR A 290 2.15 -6.17 21.56
C TYR A 290 1.96 -4.68 21.83
N ASP A 291 2.77 -3.81 21.21
CA ASP A 291 2.51 -2.37 21.27
C ASP A 291 1.63 -1.90 20.11
N GLY A 292 2.05 -0.89 19.35
CA GLY A 292 1.38 -0.36 18.18
C GLY A 292 1.53 -1.24 16.94
N MET A 293 0.57 -1.18 16.01
CA MET A 293 0.80 -1.71 14.66
C MET A 293 1.45 -0.68 13.74
N LEU A 294 1.05 0.59 13.85
CA LEU A 294 1.59 1.70 13.06
C LEU A 294 1.60 2.99 13.88
N ASP A 295 2.77 3.37 14.36
CA ASP A 295 2.94 4.59 15.15
C ASP A 295 3.62 5.69 14.32
N ILE A 296 3.04 6.89 14.39
CA ILE A 296 3.43 8.08 13.65
C ILE A 296 3.63 9.21 14.67
N THR A 297 4.87 9.51 15.00
CA THR A 297 5.20 10.31 16.19
C THR A 297 6.30 11.33 15.89
N HIS A 298 6.62 12.16 16.87
CA HIS A 298 7.74 13.09 16.83
C HIS A 298 7.76 13.97 15.57
N ALA A 299 6.74 14.78 15.36
CA ALA A 299 6.64 15.66 14.19
C ALA A 299 6.74 14.96 12.81
N ALA A 300 6.52 13.64 12.73
CA ALA A 300 6.37 12.95 11.45
C ALA A 300 5.26 13.59 10.61
N ASP A 301 5.39 13.58 9.28
CA ASP A 301 4.53 14.43 8.44
C ASP A 301 4.41 13.98 6.98
N TYR A 302 3.37 14.43 6.29
CA TYR A 302 3.09 14.06 4.90
C TYR A 302 2.97 12.54 4.69
N ILE A 303 2.04 11.92 5.41
CA ILE A 303 1.88 10.46 5.42
C ILE A 303 0.54 10.06 4.83
N THR A 304 0.51 8.94 4.11
CA THR A 304 -0.71 8.31 3.63
C THR A 304 -0.70 6.83 3.98
N VAL A 305 -1.81 6.38 4.55
CA VAL A 305 -2.08 5.01 4.94
C VAL A 305 -3.31 4.58 4.15
N SER A 306 -3.12 3.73 3.14
CA SER A 306 -4.20 3.40 2.22
C SER A 306 -4.34 1.92 1.91
N TRP A 307 -5.57 1.46 1.72
CA TRP A 307 -5.84 0.10 1.26
C TRP A 307 -5.19 -1.00 2.11
N ASN A 308 -4.86 -0.72 3.36
CA ASN A 308 -4.31 -1.73 4.27
C ASN A 308 -5.46 -2.48 4.93
N VAL A 309 -5.20 -3.70 5.39
CA VAL A 309 -6.01 -4.32 6.42
C VAL A 309 -5.20 -4.36 7.70
N ILE A 310 -5.75 -3.84 8.81
CA ILE A 310 -5.23 -4.06 10.15
C ILE A 310 -6.28 -4.84 10.93
N ARG A 311 -5.90 -5.99 11.48
CA ARG A 311 -6.83 -6.87 12.17
C ARG A 311 -6.26 -7.56 13.39
N ASP A 312 -7.15 -7.96 14.29
CA ASP A 312 -6.83 -8.72 15.49
C ASP A 312 -5.71 -8.05 16.30
N HIS A 313 -5.93 -6.79 16.69
CA HIS A 313 -4.90 -6.00 17.37
C HIS A 313 -5.48 -5.01 18.39
N TRP A 314 -4.78 -4.79 19.51
CA TRP A 314 -5.23 -3.91 20.58
C TRP A 314 -5.01 -2.43 20.24
N LYS A 315 -3.74 -2.01 20.07
CA LYS A 315 -3.35 -0.60 19.89
C LYS A 315 -2.99 -0.34 18.43
N THR A 316 -3.97 0.05 17.62
CA THR A 316 -3.84 -0.02 16.15
C THR A 316 -2.82 0.96 15.56
N SER A 317 -3.13 2.25 15.60
CA SER A 317 -2.29 3.29 15.02
C SER A 317 -2.36 4.58 15.83
N LEU A 318 -1.21 4.97 16.37
CA LEU A 318 -1.06 6.18 17.14
C LEU A 318 -0.48 7.30 16.27
N VAL A 319 -1.06 8.49 16.34
CA VAL A 319 -0.54 9.71 15.71
C VAL A 319 -0.31 10.75 16.81
N GLY A 320 0.95 11.01 17.16
CA GLY A 320 1.33 11.83 18.31
C GLY A 320 1.29 11.07 19.63
N HIS A 321 2.46 10.77 20.20
CA HIS A 321 2.59 9.78 21.28
C HIS A 321 2.18 10.31 22.67
N SER A 322 2.36 11.61 22.94
CA SER A 322 2.25 12.17 24.29
C SER A 322 1.46 13.48 24.31
N ASP A 323 0.57 13.63 25.30
CA ASP A 323 -0.15 14.88 25.58
C ASP A 323 0.80 16.04 25.91
N GLY A 324 2.02 15.74 26.35
CA GLY A 324 3.07 16.72 26.66
C GLY A 324 3.91 17.17 25.46
N ASN A 325 3.70 16.62 24.26
CA ASN A 325 4.60 16.84 23.12
C ASN A 325 4.15 17.93 22.14
N ALA A 326 3.24 18.80 22.57
CA ALA A 326 2.67 19.84 21.72
C ALA A 326 3.70 20.77 21.05
N GLY A 327 4.84 21.01 21.71
CA GLY A 327 5.90 21.89 21.18
C GLY A 327 6.60 21.35 19.93
N GLU A 328 6.63 20.02 19.78
CA GLU A 328 7.19 19.35 18.61
C GLU A 328 6.09 19.04 17.58
N ASP A 329 4.94 18.51 18.03
CA ASP A 329 3.94 17.93 17.12
C ASP A 329 3.00 18.96 16.46
N ARG A 330 2.82 20.16 17.04
CA ARG A 330 1.93 21.17 16.46
C ARG A 330 2.50 21.71 15.14
N GLY A 331 1.69 21.64 14.08
CA GLY A 331 2.09 22.02 12.72
C GLY A 331 2.60 20.85 11.86
N HIS A 332 2.67 19.66 12.46
CA HIS A 332 3.08 18.41 11.81
C HIS A 332 1.94 17.38 11.85
N LEU A 333 2.27 16.08 11.75
CA LEU A 333 1.35 14.95 11.87
C LEU A 333 0.19 15.00 10.87
N ARG A 334 0.44 15.47 9.64
CA ARG A 334 -0.56 15.48 8.58
C ARG A 334 -0.61 14.10 7.91
N VAL A 335 -1.63 13.34 8.30
CA VAL A 335 -1.82 11.95 7.87
C VAL A 335 -3.15 11.79 7.14
N THR A 336 -3.14 10.99 6.08
CA THR A 336 -4.36 10.56 5.36
C THR A 336 -4.58 9.07 5.57
N TYR A 337 -5.78 8.67 5.99
CA TYR A 337 -6.22 7.29 6.06
C TYR A 337 -7.34 7.09 5.05
N HIS A 338 -7.15 6.22 4.05
CA HIS A 338 -8.26 5.89 3.15
C HIS A 338 -8.33 4.45 2.68
N HIS A 339 -9.55 3.95 2.50
CA HIS A 339 -9.80 2.61 1.99
C HIS A 339 -9.14 1.49 2.80
N ASN A 340 -8.80 1.75 4.06
CA ASN A 340 -8.29 0.72 4.95
C ASN A 340 -9.44 -0.08 5.55
N TRP A 341 -9.17 -1.34 5.87
CA TRP A 341 -10.05 -2.17 6.68
C TRP A 341 -9.47 -2.36 8.07
N PHE A 342 -10.19 -1.90 9.08
CA PHE A 342 -9.91 -2.17 10.48
C PHE A 342 -10.91 -3.22 10.98
N ASP A 343 -10.45 -4.44 11.23
CA ASP A 343 -11.32 -5.57 11.61
C ASP A 343 -10.90 -6.18 12.94
N ARG A 344 -11.80 -6.29 13.91
CA ARG A 344 -11.48 -6.87 15.23
C ARG A 344 -10.28 -6.17 15.89
N THR A 345 -10.22 -4.85 15.75
CA THR A 345 -9.28 -4.00 16.49
C THR A 345 -9.95 -3.49 17.78
N PHE A 346 -9.17 -3.18 18.80
CA PHE A 346 -9.72 -2.68 20.07
C PHE A 346 -9.80 -1.15 20.11
N GLU A 347 -8.68 -0.48 19.82
CA GLU A 347 -8.59 0.97 19.86
C GLU A 347 -7.60 1.56 18.83
N ARG A 348 -7.61 2.91 18.72
CA ARG A 348 -6.63 3.73 17.99
C ARG A 348 -6.61 3.52 16.47
N SER A 349 -7.73 3.61 15.77
CA SER A 349 -7.82 3.40 14.32
C SER A 349 -8.21 4.65 13.49
N PRO A 350 -7.51 5.82 13.58
CA PRO A 350 -6.36 6.14 14.42
C PRO A 350 -6.75 6.87 15.73
N ARG A 351 -5.82 6.92 16.70
CA ARG A 351 -5.84 7.92 17.81
C ARG A 351 -4.86 9.03 17.48
N VAL A 352 -5.35 10.26 17.41
CA VAL A 352 -4.58 11.42 16.93
C VAL A 352 -4.49 12.51 17.99
N ARG A 353 -3.29 13.07 18.14
CA ARG A 353 -3.00 14.29 18.91
C ARG A 353 -2.35 15.34 18.01
N PHE A 354 -2.69 16.62 18.26
CA PHE A 354 -2.14 17.84 17.64
C PHE A 354 -2.20 18.00 16.10
N GLY A 355 -2.22 16.91 15.32
CA GLY A 355 -2.18 16.95 13.86
C GLY A 355 -3.38 17.70 13.27
N GLU A 356 -3.11 18.56 12.29
CA GLU A 356 -4.16 19.28 11.56
C GLU A 356 -3.75 19.57 10.10
N THR A 357 -4.55 19.24 9.09
CA THR A 357 -5.79 18.44 9.15
C THR A 357 -5.49 16.97 8.86
N VAL A 358 -5.86 16.06 9.77
CA VAL A 358 -5.84 14.63 9.49
C VAL A 358 -7.12 14.25 8.75
N HIS A 359 -6.97 13.48 7.68
CA HIS A 359 -8.10 13.13 6.80
C HIS A 359 -8.34 11.63 6.84
N VAL A 360 -9.53 11.23 7.28
CA VAL A 360 -9.92 9.82 7.43
C VAL A 360 -11.16 9.59 6.56
N PHE A 361 -11.01 8.97 5.39
CA PHE A 361 -12.12 8.80 4.46
C PHE A 361 -12.22 7.43 3.79
N ASN A 362 -13.44 7.01 3.45
CA ASN A 362 -13.72 5.72 2.81
C ASN A 362 -13.06 4.50 3.51
N ASN A 363 -12.82 4.52 4.82
CA ASN A 363 -12.34 3.34 5.55
C ASN A 363 -13.52 2.48 5.99
N TYR A 364 -13.26 1.18 6.19
CA TYR A 364 -14.22 0.24 6.73
C TYR A 364 -13.76 -0.24 8.11
N TYR A 365 -14.60 -0.04 9.12
CA TYR A 365 -14.39 -0.46 10.49
C TYR A 365 -15.40 -1.54 10.83
N SER A 366 -14.93 -2.73 11.23
CA SER A 366 -15.80 -3.84 11.63
C SER A 366 -15.38 -4.49 12.93
N ASN A 367 -16.36 -4.79 13.79
CA ASN A 367 -16.17 -5.56 15.02
C ASN A 367 -15.15 -4.92 15.98
N VAL A 368 -15.30 -3.62 16.21
CA VAL A 368 -14.51 -2.85 17.19
C VAL A 368 -15.35 -2.73 18.47
N ASP A 369 -15.72 -3.88 19.02
CA ASP A 369 -16.76 -4.04 20.05
C ASP A 369 -16.38 -5.05 21.14
N ASN A 370 -15.08 -5.30 21.32
CA ASN A 370 -14.56 -6.27 22.30
C ASN A 370 -15.12 -6.03 23.72
N ASN A 371 -15.24 -4.77 24.14
CA ASN A 371 -15.93 -4.37 25.37
C ASN A 371 -16.42 -2.92 25.30
N SER A 372 -16.92 -2.38 26.42
CA SER A 372 -17.46 -1.01 26.52
C SER A 372 -16.46 0.11 26.21
N ASP A 373 -15.17 -0.18 26.23
CA ASP A 373 -14.08 0.79 26.09
C ASP A 373 -13.49 0.79 24.67
N SER A 374 -13.93 -0.12 23.80
CA SER A 374 -13.47 -0.18 22.41
C SER A 374 -13.93 1.05 21.60
N TYR A 375 -13.05 1.57 20.74
CA TYR A 375 -13.38 2.67 19.83
C TYR A 375 -12.56 2.63 18.54
N ALA A 376 -13.11 3.19 17.46
CA ALA A 376 -12.39 3.30 16.20
C ALA A 376 -11.48 4.54 16.17
N ILE A 377 -12.02 5.74 16.03
CA ILE A 377 -11.23 6.96 15.82
C ILE A 377 -11.19 7.80 17.10
N ALA A 378 -10.07 8.46 17.40
CA ALA A 378 -10.02 9.49 18.43
C ALA A 378 -9.27 10.74 17.95
N SER A 379 -9.91 11.90 18.07
CA SER A 379 -9.32 13.21 17.83
C SER A 379 -9.13 13.92 19.17
N LEU A 380 -7.89 14.09 19.61
CA LEU A 380 -7.54 14.53 20.96
C LEU A 380 -6.51 15.67 20.91
N MET A 381 -6.33 16.36 22.05
CA MET A 381 -5.31 17.40 22.21
C MET A 381 -5.32 18.45 21.09
N ASP A 382 -6.51 18.96 20.75
CA ASP A 382 -6.73 19.95 19.69
C ASP A 382 -6.38 19.49 18.25
N ALA A 383 -6.17 18.19 18.03
CA ALA A 383 -6.09 17.61 16.68
C ALA A 383 -7.35 17.95 15.87
N GLY A 384 -7.19 18.21 14.57
CA GLY A 384 -8.28 18.51 13.64
C GLY A 384 -8.49 17.40 12.62
N LEU A 385 -9.60 16.66 12.73
CA LEU A 385 -9.92 15.54 11.85
C LEU A 385 -11.14 15.80 10.95
N LEU A 386 -10.98 15.58 9.65
CA LEU A 386 -12.11 15.37 8.73
C LEU A 386 -12.35 13.85 8.60
N VAL A 387 -13.50 13.39 9.08
CA VAL A 387 -13.92 11.98 9.02
C VAL A 387 -15.10 11.85 8.06
N GLU A 388 -14.87 11.37 6.84
CA GLU A 388 -15.92 11.37 5.82
C GLU A 388 -16.06 10.09 4.97
N GLY A 389 -17.30 9.69 4.68
CA GLY A 389 -17.57 8.53 3.82
C GLY A 389 -17.11 7.19 4.41
N ASN A 390 -16.83 7.10 5.72
CA ASN A 390 -16.41 5.85 6.35
C ASN A 390 -17.62 4.97 6.70
N VAL A 391 -17.39 3.65 6.75
CA VAL A 391 -18.39 2.66 7.14
C VAL A 391 -17.98 2.05 8.48
N PHE A 392 -18.86 2.12 9.47
CA PHE A 392 -18.72 1.52 10.79
C PHE A 392 -19.80 0.44 10.98
N GLU A 393 -19.39 -0.79 11.26
CA GLU A 393 -20.28 -1.92 11.56
C GLU A 393 -19.84 -2.63 12.84
N ASN A 394 -20.72 -2.76 13.83
CA ASN A 394 -20.39 -3.33 15.15
C ASN A 394 -19.19 -2.61 15.80
N VAL A 395 -19.30 -1.30 15.96
CA VAL A 395 -18.25 -0.47 16.57
C VAL A 395 -18.79 0.18 17.84
N GLN A 396 -18.22 -0.15 18.99
CA GLN A 396 -18.71 0.31 20.30
C GLN A 396 -18.77 1.85 20.36
N GLN A 397 -17.71 2.55 19.95
CA GLN A 397 -17.68 3.99 19.75
C GLN A 397 -16.97 4.32 18.42
N ALA A 398 -17.66 4.96 17.47
CA ALA A 398 -17.07 5.27 16.18
C ALA A 398 -16.00 6.38 16.27
N CYS A 399 -16.29 7.48 16.98
CA CYS A 399 -15.29 8.53 17.21
C CYS A 399 -15.37 9.18 18.59
N TRP A 400 -14.24 9.33 19.27
CA TRP A 400 -14.06 10.26 20.40
C TRP A 400 -13.52 11.61 19.91
N SER A 401 -14.05 12.72 20.43
CA SER A 401 -13.50 14.05 20.12
C SER A 401 -13.87 15.10 21.17
N ALA A 402 -15.14 15.51 21.23
CA ALA A 402 -15.56 16.70 21.97
C ALA A 402 -15.47 16.51 23.48
N SER A 403 -15.54 15.28 23.98
CA SER A 403 -15.35 14.96 25.39
C SER A 403 -13.89 14.70 25.79
N GLY A 404 -12.97 14.60 24.83
CA GLY A 404 -11.67 13.97 25.06
C GLY A 404 -11.81 12.45 25.26
N TYR A 405 -10.71 11.79 25.64
CA TYR A 405 -10.68 10.36 25.95
C TYR A 405 -9.55 10.05 26.92
N ALA A 406 -9.85 9.28 27.96
CA ALA A 406 -8.95 9.06 29.10
C ALA A 406 -8.44 10.40 29.66
N GLU A 407 -7.12 10.55 29.84
CA GLU A 407 -6.50 11.79 30.33
C GLU A 407 -6.28 12.85 29.24
N SER A 408 -6.54 12.52 27.96
CA SER A 408 -6.27 13.43 26.85
C SER A 408 -7.45 14.39 26.63
N ASP A 409 -7.15 15.69 26.59
CA ASP A 409 -8.10 16.76 26.33
C ASP A 409 -8.82 16.60 24.96
N PRO A 410 -9.98 17.25 24.78
CA PRO A 410 -10.72 17.23 23.53
C PRO A 410 -9.91 17.65 22.28
N GLY A 411 -10.29 17.07 21.14
CA GLY A 411 -9.87 17.54 19.81
C GLY A 411 -11.02 18.21 19.04
N ARG A 412 -10.87 18.31 17.72
CA ARG A 412 -11.86 18.84 16.78
C ARG A 412 -12.11 17.85 15.66
N LEU A 413 -13.37 17.51 15.43
CA LEU A 413 -13.77 16.53 14.44
C LEU A 413 -14.99 17.00 13.65
N VAL A 414 -14.87 17.00 12.32
CA VAL A 414 -15.97 17.20 11.39
C VAL A 414 -16.29 15.86 10.74
N ALA A 415 -17.53 15.39 10.90
CA ALA A 415 -18.02 14.16 10.30
C ALA A 415 -18.91 14.45 9.09
N ARG A 416 -18.77 13.70 7.98
CA ARG A 416 -19.63 13.82 6.79
C ARG A 416 -19.92 12.45 6.18
N ASP A 417 -21.16 12.19 5.77
CA ASP A 417 -21.53 11.00 4.99
C ASP A 417 -21.01 9.64 5.51
N ASN A 418 -20.82 9.51 6.82
CA ASN A 418 -20.42 8.23 7.43
C ASN A 418 -21.65 7.33 7.61
N SER A 419 -21.46 6.03 7.40
CA SER A 419 -22.49 5.00 7.64
C SER A 419 -22.21 4.29 8.95
N LEU A 420 -23.17 4.28 9.87
CA LEU A 420 -23.07 3.62 11.16
C LEU A 420 -24.17 2.54 11.24
N THR A 421 -23.77 1.27 11.34
CA THR A 421 -24.66 0.14 11.58
C THR A 421 -24.25 -0.54 12.88
N ASP A 422 -25.19 -0.70 13.82
CA ASP A 422 -24.92 -1.29 15.14
C ASP A 422 -23.67 -0.70 15.81
N SER A 423 -23.51 0.62 15.69
CA SER A 423 -22.31 1.33 16.11
C SER A 423 -22.63 2.57 16.94
N GLY A 424 -21.78 2.87 17.91
CA GLY A 424 -21.80 4.11 18.69
C GLY A 424 -21.47 5.34 17.82
N PRO A 425 -21.76 6.54 18.32
CA PRO A 425 -21.67 7.76 17.52
C PRO A 425 -20.24 8.17 17.18
N CYS A 426 -20.10 9.11 16.25
CA CYS A 426 -18.92 9.96 16.18
C CYS A 426 -19.21 11.27 16.89
N GLU A 427 -18.43 11.58 17.92
CA GLU A 427 -18.46 12.90 18.52
C GLU A 427 -17.88 13.93 17.56
N THR A 428 -18.61 15.02 17.34
CA THR A 428 -18.19 16.12 16.48
C THR A 428 -18.05 17.40 17.30
N GLY A 429 -17.12 18.26 16.92
CA GLY A 429 -16.91 19.54 17.59
C GLY A 429 -15.83 20.38 16.89
N GLY A 430 -15.98 21.70 16.99
CA GLY A 430 -15.04 22.66 16.39
C GLY A 430 -15.08 22.72 14.86
N THR A 431 -13.97 23.16 14.27
CA THR A 431 -13.75 23.26 12.82
C THR A 431 -12.41 22.64 12.47
N VAL A 432 -12.23 22.21 11.23
CA VAL A 432 -10.95 21.68 10.72
C VAL A 432 -10.53 22.44 9.47
N ALA A 433 -9.23 22.57 9.23
CA ALA A 433 -8.72 23.21 8.02
C ALA A 433 -9.15 22.42 6.75
N PRO A 434 -9.24 23.09 5.60
CA PRO A 434 -9.63 22.42 4.36
C PRO A 434 -8.54 21.44 3.88
N ILE A 435 -8.97 20.38 3.19
CA ILE A 435 -8.06 19.42 2.54
C ILE A 435 -7.39 20.09 1.33
N PRO A 436 -6.04 20.14 1.25
CA PRO A 436 -5.35 20.90 0.20
C PRO A 436 -5.12 20.14 -1.10
N TYR A 437 -5.35 18.83 -1.12
CA TYR A 437 -5.12 17.97 -2.28
C TYR A 437 -6.43 17.57 -2.98
N GLY A 438 -6.32 17.25 -4.28
CA GLY A 438 -7.44 16.69 -5.03
C GLY A 438 -7.72 15.25 -4.59
N TYR A 439 -8.98 14.95 -4.31
CA TYR A 439 -9.48 13.60 -4.05
C TYR A 439 -10.95 13.51 -4.47
N THR A 440 -11.46 12.28 -4.54
CA THR A 440 -12.89 12.02 -4.71
C THR A 440 -13.27 10.99 -3.67
N ALA A 441 -14.13 11.36 -2.72
CA ALA A 441 -14.72 10.40 -1.80
C ALA A 441 -15.65 9.47 -2.59
N ASP A 442 -15.67 8.20 -2.19
CA ASP A 442 -16.53 7.21 -2.84
C ASP A 442 -17.94 7.39 -2.30
N ASN A 443 -18.92 6.82 -2.98
CA ASN A 443 -20.22 6.65 -2.36
C ASN A 443 -20.07 5.73 -1.14
N VAL A 444 -20.46 6.19 0.06
CA VAL A 444 -20.33 5.42 1.30
C VAL A 444 -20.94 4.00 1.20
N THR A 445 -21.98 3.82 0.38
CA THR A 445 -22.61 2.50 0.18
C THR A 445 -21.74 1.49 -0.57
N THR A 446 -20.75 1.93 -1.34
CA THR A 446 -19.82 1.06 -2.07
C THR A 446 -18.54 0.78 -1.28
N VAL A 447 -18.20 1.63 -0.31
CA VAL A 447 -16.92 1.59 0.45
C VAL A 447 -16.64 0.21 1.02
N LYS A 448 -17.59 -0.41 1.74
CA LYS A 448 -17.39 -1.76 2.29
C LYS A 448 -17.01 -2.77 1.21
N SER A 449 -17.71 -2.78 0.08
CA SER A 449 -17.43 -3.71 -1.01
C SER A 449 -16.09 -3.45 -1.69
N SER A 450 -15.74 -2.18 -1.90
CA SER A 450 -14.44 -1.78 -2.46
C SER A 450 -13.30 -2.19 -1.54
N VAL A 451 -13.38 -1.82 -0.26
CA VAL A 451 -12.35 -2.08 0.74
C VAL A 451 -12.16 -3.58 0.99
N THR A 452 -13.24 -4.35 1.20
CA THR A 452 -13.12 -5.81 1.42
C THR A 452 -12.60 -6.58 0.20
N THR A 453 -12.73 -6.00 -1.00
CA THR A 453 -12.21 -6.60 -2.24
C THR A 453 -10.75 -6.21 -2.49
N GLY A 454 -10.41 -4.94 -2.27
CA GLY A 454 -9.15 -4.35 -2.69
C GLY A 454 -8.12 -4.12 -1.58
N ALA A 455 -8.48 -4.14 -0.30
CA ALA A 455 -7.50 -3.88 0.75
C ALA A 455 -6.65 -5.11 1.11
N GLY A 456 -5.39 -4.86 1.45
CA GLY A 456 -4.46 -5.82 2.03
C GLY A 456 -3.46 -6.44 1.05
N ALA A 457 -2.55 -7.23 1.60
CA ALA A 457 -1.52 -7.91 0.82
C ALA A 457 -2.14 -8.89 -0.19
N GLY A 458 -1.55 -8.95 -1.39
CA GLY A 458 -2.06 -9.70 -2.53
C GLY A 458 -3.19 -9.02 -3.29
N LYS A 459 -3.54 -7.79 -2.90
CA LYS A 459 -4.55 -6.94 -3.54
C LYS A 459 -3.97 -5.65 -4.10
N LEU A 460 -2.65 -5.64 -4.27
CA LEU A 460 -1.93 -4.58 -4.94
C LEU A 460 -2.37 -4.40 -6.36
#